data_AF-A0A6M5FB94-F1
#
_entry.id   AF-A0A6M5FB94-F1
#
_cell.length_a   1.000
_cell.length_b   1.000
_cell.length_c   1.000
_cell.angle_alpha   90.00
_cell.angle_beta   90.00
_cell.angle_gamma   90.00
#
_symmetry.space_group_name_H-M   'P 1'
#
loop_
_entity.id
_entity.type
_entity.pdbx_description
1 polymer ?
#
loop_
_entity_poly.entity_id
_entity_poly.type
_entity_poly.pdbx_seq_one_letter_code
_entity_poly.pdbx_strand_id
1 'polypeptide(L)'
;MSREYVNNHYVPQWYQKRFIPHGQIDNELFYRNLKPTPFIDPQGVSRPSRAVKKQGTRLCFKEDDLYARWFNGVKYNDIEQIFFGNIDNYGRKAVDFFAKYDHQNPNWDDNMFRDFMLYVSTQKLRTPKGLGWLAEQVGSDDKNTVLRHMMQLRQLYGSIWTECVWQIANADQSDTKFIVSDHPVTVYNRFLGPRNRQCRGFNDPDITLHASHTLFPLSLDEVLILTNLSWVRNPYQSGVGRRPNPNPLRPAIFKYLDIQTHRCLSEQEVREINFIIKSRAFQYIAAGKEEWLYPEKFVSKSDWNKYGNGLLLMPDPRGVSYQSETIIGFKDNTYDAFDEYGRKPWEQGYSGHNKSVGDDFATFQRFKGDFAYLFGPKRRGRAASFSGDLDNEEDDAKYHNSHLKCASKKYQRKMKSKIIKP
;
A
#
# COMPACT_ATOMS: atom_id res chain seq x y z
N MET A 1 19.45 -32.03 -16.82
CA MET A 1 19.27 -30.56 -16.92
C MET A 1 18.89 -30.05 -15.55
N SER A 2 19.65 -29.10 -14.99
CA SER A 2 19.39 -28.56 -13.65
C SER A 2 17.97 -27.98 -13.59
N ARG A 3 17.19 -28.32 -12.56
CA ARG A 3 15.85 -27.77 -12.30
C ARG A 3 15.90 -26.32 -11.78
N GLU A 4 17.04 -25.66 -11.89
CA GLU A 4 17.24 -24.31 -11.39
C GLU A 4 16.43 -23.31 -12.23
N TYR A 5 15.67 -22.45 -11.55
CA TYR A 5 14.89 -21.34 -12.13
C TYR A 5 13.69 -21.71 -13.03
N VAL A 6 13.25 -22.97 -13.02
CA VAL A 6 11.96 -23.37 -13.62
C VAL A 6 10.79 -22.86 -12.79
N ASN A 7 10.89 -22.93 -11.46
CA ASN A 7 9.84 -22.48 -10.56
C ASN A 7 10.08 -21.01 -10.17
N ASN A 8 9.36 -20.09 -10.78
CA ASN A 8 9.52 -18.66 -10.48
C ASN A 8 8.60 -18.23 -9.33
N HIS A 9 9.20 -17.75 -8.25
CA HIS A 9 8.44 -17.24 -7.10
C HIS A 9 8.13 -15.75 -7.29
N TYR A 10 6.95 -15.45 -7.81
CA TYR A 10 6.53 -14.07 -7.99
C TYR A 10 6.16 -13.35 -6.69
N VAL A 11 5.93 -14.10 -5.60
CA VAL A 11 6.05 -13.61 -4.21
C VAL A 11 7.20 -14.37 -3.54
N PRO A 12 8.31 -13.71 -3.19
CA PRO A 12 9.51 -14.40 -2.72
C PRO A 12 9.27 -15.20 -1.44
N GLN A 13 9.91 -16.36 -1.34
CA GLN A 13 9.80 -17.20 -0.14
C GLN A 13 10.23 -16.46 1.13
N TRP A 14 11.25 -15.60 1.07
CA TRP A 14 11.68 -14.81 2.23
C TRP A 14 10.57 -13.88 2.73
N TYR A 15 9.77 -13.32 1.83
CA TYR A 15 8.67 -12.44 2.17
C TYR A 15 7.50 -13.25 2.74
N GLN A 16 7.17 -14.39 2.14
CA GLN A 16 6.14 -15.31 2.66
C GLN A 16 6.44 -15.76 4.09
N LYS A 17 7.71 -16.01 4.43
CA LYS A 17 8.12 -16.42 5.78
C LYS A 17 7.80 -15.39 6.87
N ARG A 18 7.61 -14.12 6.51
CA ARG A 18 7.22 -13.04 7.44
C ARG A 18 5.78 -13.16 7.93
N PHE A 19 4.99 -14.06 7.33
CA PHE A 19 3.60 -14.34 7.68
C PHE A 19 3.42 -15.66 8.45
N ILE A 20 4.53 -16.29 8.86
CA ILE A 20 4.51 -17.50 9.67
C ILE A 20 4.49 -17.09 11.14
N PRO A 21 3.51 -17.53 11.95
CA PRO A 21 3.43 -17.24 13.38
C PRO A 21 4.70 -17.60 14.14
N HIS A 22 5.08 -16.74 15.07
CA HIS A 22 6.21 -17.01 15.96
C HIS A 22 6.00 -18.33 16.73
N GLY A 23 7.04 -19.17 16.75
CA GLY A 23 6.99 -20.48 17.43
C GLY A 23 6.40 -21.62 16.61
N GLN A 24 5.91 -21.38 15.38
CA GLN A 24 5.43 -22.46 14.52
C GLN A 24 6.61 -23.27 13.93
N ILE A 25 6.67 -24.56 14.25
CA ILE A 25 7.77 -25.45 13.86
C ILE A 25 7.73 -25.78 12.35
N ASP A 26 6.53 -25.99 11.81
CA ASP A 26 6.36 -26.56 10.47
C ASP A 26 6.80 -25.62 9.32
N ASN A 27 7.03 -24.32 9.57
CA ASN A 27 7.34 -23.31 8.55
C ASN A 27 6.35 -23.30 7.35
N GLU A 28 5.08 -23.62 7.62
CA GLU A 28 4.00 -23.73 6.64
C GLU A 28 2.96 -22.63 6.79
N LEU A 29 2.27 -22.32 5.69
CA LEU A 29 1.13 -21.42 5.66
C LEU A 29 -0.11 -22.18 5.23
N PHE A 30 -1.28 -21.72 5.68
CA PHE A 30 -2.54 -22.09 5.07
C PHE A 30 -2.70 -21.30 3.78
N TYR A 31 -2.71 -22.01 2.66
CA TYR A 31 -2.79 -21.46 1.31
C TYR A 31 -4.15 -21.78 0.70
N ARG A 32 -4.85 -20.75 0.22
CA ARG A 32 -6.18 -20.89 -0.37
C ARG A 32 -6.21 -20.45 -1.82
N ASN A 33 -6.74 -21.31 -2.66
CA ASN A 33 -7.17 -20.99 -4.01
C ASN A 33 -8.59 -20.39 -3.97
N LEU A 34 -8.73 -19.14 -4.43
CA LEU A 34 -9.99 -18.41 -4.54
C LEU A 34 -10.81 -18.84 -5.76
N LYS A 35 -10.17 -19.47 -6.74
CA LYS A 35 -10.77 -19.98 -7.99
C LYS A 35 -10.35 -21.45 -8.21
N PRO A 36 -10.76 -22.38 -7.34
CA PRO A 36 -10.39 -23.78 -7.48
C PRO A 36 -11.07 -24.39 -8.72
N THR A 37 -10.26 -24.87 -9.67
CA THR A 37 -10.74 -25.67 -10.80
C THR A 37 -10.79 -27.15 -10.42
N PRO A 38 -11.83 -27.91 -10.82
CA PRO A 38 -11.85 -29.37 -10.68
C PRO A 38 -10.64 -30.00 -11.39
N PHE A 39 -10.14 -31.13 -10.87
CA PHE A 39 -9.10 -31.91 -11.53
C PHE A 39 -9.65 -33.27 -11.96
N ILE A 40 -9.09 -33.85 -13.01
CA ILE A 40 -9.42 -35.22 -13.45
C ILE A 40 -8.49 -36.17 -12.70
N ASP A 41 -9.04 -37.12 -11.96
CA ASP A 41 -8.25 -38.14 -11.27
C ASP A 41 -7.67 -39.16 -12.28
N PRO A 42 -6.71 -40.02 -11.87
CA PRO A 42 -6.17 -41.06 -12.75
C PRO A 42 -7.21 -42.04 -13.31
N GLN A 43 -8.41 -42.06 -12.75
CA GLN A 43 -9.55 -42.86 -13.16
C GLN A 43 -10.48 -42.12 -14.15
N GLY A 44 -10.13 -40.90 -14.57
CA GLY A 44 -10.90 -40.10 -15.52
C GLY A 44 -12.07 -39.32 -14.91
N VAL A 45 -12.21 -39.32 -13.58
CA VAL A 45 -13.33 -38.69 -12.87
C VAL A 45 -12.95 -37.28 -12.43
N SER A 46 -13.82 -36.31 -12.74
CA SER A 46 -13.67 -34.93 -12.27
C SER A 46 -13.96 -34.84 -10.77
N ARG A 47 -12.95 -34.46 -9.98
CA ARG A 47 -13.06 -34.24 -8.54
C ARG A 47 -12.85 -32.77 -8.18
N PRO A 48 -13.56 -32.26 -7.15
CA PRO A 48 -13.34 -30.91 -6.67
C PRO A 48 -11.91 -30.79 -6.09
N SER A 49 -11.18 -29.76 -6.50
CA SER A 49 -9.86 -29.47 -5.93
C SER A 49 -10.02 -28.90 -4.52
N ARG A 50 -9.16 -29.35 -3.59
CA ARG A 50 -9.14 -28.83 -2.23
C ARG A 50 -8.77 -27.35 -2.26
N ALA A 51 -9.71 -26.49 -1.88
CA ALA A 51 -9.55 -25.04 -1.94
C ALA A 51 -8.49 -24.51 -0.98
N VAL A 52 -8.28 -25.17 0.17
CA VAL A 52 -7.29 -24.79 1.19
C VAL A 52 -6.29 -25.92 1.42
N LYS A 53 -4.99 -25.61 1.39
CA LYS A 53 -3.90 -26.55 1.66
C LYS A 53 -2.95 -25.94 2.68
N LYS A 54 -2.48 -26.71 3.66
CA LYS A 54 -1.34 -26.33 4.49
C LYS A 54 -0.08 -26.79 3.77
N GLN A 55 0.84 -25.86 3.46
CA GLN A 55 2.06 -26.19 2.72
C GLN A 55 3.19 -25.17 2.98
N GLY A 56 4.43 -25.62 2.81
CA GLY A 56 5.61 -24.77 2.91
C GLY A 56 5.70 -23.69 1.82
N THR A 57 6.39 -22.59 2.13
CA THR A 57 6.55 -21.42 1.25
C THR A 57 7.12 -21.73 -0.14
N ARG A 58 7.89 -22.82 -0.29
CA ARG A 58 8.41 -23.31 -1.59
C ARG A 58 7.32 -23.77 -2.56
N LEU A 59 6.10 -24.03 -2.07
CA LEU A 59 4.96 -24.49 -2.87
C LEU A 59 3.90 -23.39 -3.07
N CYS A 60 4.06 -22.24 -2.44
CA CYS A 60 3.14 -21.10 -2.52
C CYS A 60 3.67 -20.03 -3.48
N PHE A 61 2.72 -19.35 -4.15
CA PHE A 61 2.97 -18.17 -4.98
C PHE A 61 4.11 -18.34 -5.98
N LYS A 62 4.02 -19.41 -6.76
CA LYS A 62 4.97 -19.73 -7.81
C LYS A 62 4.25 -20.12 -9.09
N GLU A 63 4.90 -19.90 -10.21
CA GLU A 63 4.47 -20.38 -11.52
C GLU A 63 5.69 -20.84 -12.30
N ASP A 64 5.50 -21.89 -13.08
CA ASP A 64 6.60 -22.47 -13.85
C ASP A 64 6.85 -21.59 -15.07
N ASP A 65 8.11 -21.25 -15.28
CA ASP A 65 8.62 -20.49 -16.41
C ASP A 65 8.04 -19.10 -16.59
N LEU A 66 7.40 -18.52 -15.57
CA LEU A 66 6.76 -17.20 -15.61
C LEU A 66 7.67 -16.10 -16.21
N TYR A 67 8.96 -16.13 -15.90
CA TYR A 67 9.93 -15.14 -16.38
C TYR A 67 10.90 -15.66 -17.43
N ALA A 68 10.71 -16.90 -17.89
CA ALA A 68 11.54 -17.47 -18.93
C ALA A 68 11.28 -16.78 -20.26
N ARG A 69 12.37 -16.32 -20.90
CA ARG A 69 12.34 -15.82 -22.28
C ARG A 69 12.75 -16.91 -23.24
N TRP A 70 12.16 -16.89 -24.42
CA TRP A 70 12.47 -17.83 -25.49
C TRP A 70 13.01 -17.06 -26.68
N PHE A 71 14.21 -17.42 -27.12
CA PHE A 71 14.83 -16.85 -28.32
C PHE A 71 15.50 -17.98 -29.11
N ASN A 72 15.11 -18.15 -30.39
CA ASN A 72 15.58 -19.24 -31.26
C ASN A 72 15.51 -20.64 -30.61
N GLY A 73 14.45 -20.93 -29.86
CA GLY A 73 14.28 -22.21 -29.17
C GLY A 73 15.12 -22.39 -27.90
N VAL A 74 15.98 -21.43 -27.55
CA VAL A 74 16.75 -21.42 -26.31
C VAL A 74 16.00 -20.64 -25.23
N LYS A 75 15.94 -21.24 -24.04
CA LYS A 75 15.34 -20.66 -22.84
C LYS A 75 16.37 -19.85 -22.06
N TYR A 76 16.04 -18.60 -21.76
CA TYR A 76 16.86 -17.68 -20.96
C TYR A 76 16.16 -17.39 -19.62
N ASN A 77 16.86 -17.64 -18.52
CA ASN A 77 16.38 -17.47 -17.13
C ASN A 77 17.04 -16.28 -16.41
N ASP A 78 17.68 -15.38 -17.15
CA ASP A 78 18.47 -14.27 -16.63
C ASP A 78 17.65 -13.24 -15.85
N ILE A 79 16.36 -13.08 -16.19
CA ILE A 79 15.43 -12.23 -15.45
C ILE A 79 15.26 -12.71 -14.00
N GLU A 80 15.08 -14.01 -13.77
CA GLU A 80 14.95 -14.54 -12.41
C GLU A 80 16.27 -14.44 -11.64
N GLN A 81 17.36 -14.91 -12.27
CA GLN A 81 18.62 -15.09 -11.58
C GLN A 81 19.32 -13.76 -11.26
N ILE A 82 19.40 -12.85 -12.24
CA ILE A 82 20.21 -11.64 -12.12
C ILE A 82 19.34 -10.46 -11.69
N PHE A 83 18.18 -10.30 -12.33
CA PHE A 83 17.34 -9.12 -12.09
C PHE A 83 16.53 -9.24 -10.80
N PHE A 84 15.69 -10.28 -10.66
CA PHE A 84 14.89 -10.46 -9.45
C PHE A 84 15.74 -10.90 -8.24
N GLY A 85 16.77 -11.72 -8.44
CA GLY A 85 17.69 -12.11 -7.37
C GLY A 85 18.30 -10.90 -6.64
N ASN A 86 18.78 -9.89 -7.39
CA ASN A 86 19.30 -8.65 -6.81
C ASN A 86 18.22 -7.83 -6.11
N ILE A 87 17.08 -7.60 -6.78
CA ILE A 87 15.96 -6.82 -6.23
C ILE A 87 15.42 -7.45 -4.94
N ASP A 88 15.32 -8.78 -4.87
CA ASP A 88 14.86 -9.50 -3.70
C ASP A 88 15.86 -9.46 -2.55
N ASN A 89 17.16 -9.47 -2.83
CA ASN A 89 18.20 -9.35 -1.80
C ASN A 89 18.20 -7.98 -1.13
N TYR A 90 18.12 -6.91 -1.92
CA TYR A 90 18.02 -5.54 -1.43
C TYR A 90 16.66 -5.30 -0.75
N GLY A 91 15.58 -5.73 -1.42
CA GLY A 91 14.21 -5.63 -0.92
C GLY A 91 14.02 -6.30 0.43
N ARG A 92 14.64 -7.46 0.67
CA ARG A 92 14.58 -8.14 1.98
C ARG A 92 15.07 -7.25 3.12
N LYS A 93 16.20 -6.57 2.93
CA LYS A 93 16.79 -5.66 3.94
C LYS A 93 15.90 -4.43 4.10
N ALA A 94 15.47 -3.84 3.00
CA ALA A 94 14.66 -2.62 3.00
C ALA A 94 13.27 -2.83 3.64
N VAL A 95 12.61 -3.97 3.38
CA VAL A 95 11.32 -4.31 4.03
C VAL A 95 11.52 -4.61 5.52
N ASP A 96 12.66 -5.17 5.95
CA ASP A 96 12.97 -5.30 7.39
C ASP A 96 13.19 -3.94 8.05
N PHE A 97 13.92 -3.04 7.38
CA PHE A 97 14.13 -1.66 7.85
C PHE A 97 12.81 -0.92 8.07
N PHE A 98 11.92 -0.91 7.06
CA PHE A 98 10.64 -0.20 7.20
C PHE A 98 9.64 -0.90 8.14
N ALA A 99 9.74 -2.22 8.36
CA ALA A 99 8.90 -2.89 9.35
C ALA A 99 9.30 -2.56 10.80
N LYS A 100 10.56 -2.19 11.01
CA LYS A 100 11.12 -1.80 12.32
C LYS A 100 11.46 -0.31 12.34
N TYR A 101 10.74 0.46 11.52
CA TYR A 101 11.02 1.87 11.33
C TYR A 101 10.82 2.62 12.64
N ASP A 102 11.85 3.37 13.03
CA ASP A 102 11.82 4.24 14.19
C ASP A 102 12.52 5.54 13.84
N HIS A 103 11.86 6.66 14.11
CA HIS A 103 12.39 8.00 13.89
C HIS A 103 13.69 8.26 14.67
N GLN A 104 13.88 7.56 15.80
CA GLN A 104 15.03 7.73 16.67
C GLN A 104 16.22 6.83 16.30
N ASN A 105 16.08 5.98 15.28
CA ASN A 105 17.14 5.06 14.88
C ASN A 105 18.33 5.83 14.30
N PRO A 106 19.56 5.71 14.84
CA PRO A 106 20.73 6.44 14.32
C PRO A 106 21.25 5.88 12.98
N ASN A 107 20.86 4.66 12.59
CA ASN A 107 21.38 3.96 11.42
C ASN A 107 20.54 4.22 10.16
N TRP A 108 20.30 5.48 9.84
CA TRP A 108 19.64 5.87 8.59
C TRP A 108 20.53 5.50 7.41
N ASP A 109 20.03 4.66 6.51
CA ASP A 109 20.66 4.34 5.23
C ASP A 109 19.75 4.85 4.10
N ASP A 110 20.27 5.79 3.33
CA ASP A 110 19.57 6.45 2.22
C ASP A 110 19.25 5.47 1.07
N ASN A 111 20.00 4.37 0.98
CA ASN A 111 19.73 3.32 0.00
C ASN A 111 18.48 2.51 0.35
N MET A 112 18.10 2.41 1.63
CA MET A 112 16.93 1.62 2.04
C MET A 112 15.64 2.11 1.39
N PHE A 113 15.47 3.42 1.21
CA PHE A 113 14.31 3.94 0.49
C PHE A 113 14.33 3.55 -0.98
N ARG A 114 15.46 3.72 -1.67
CA ARG A 114 15.58 3.38 -3.10
C ARG A 114 15.34 1.90 -3.35
N ASP A 115 15.94 1.05 -2.51
CA ASP A 115 15.79 -0.40 -2.55
C ASP A 115 14.35 -0.84 -2.27
N PHE A 116 13.72 -0.23 -1.26
CA PHE A 116 12.31 -0.50 -0.94
C PHE A 116 11.39 -0.12 -2.09
N MET A 117 11.55 1.09 -2.63
CA MET A 117 10.72 1.59 -3.74
C MET A 117 10.86 0.74 -4.99
N LEU A 118 12.10 0.37 -5.34
CA LEU A 118 12.36 -0.53 -6.45
C LEU A 118 11.71 -1.90 -6.22
N TYR A 119 11.85 -2.46 -5.02
CA TYR A 119 11.26 -3.74 -4.67
C TYR A 119 9.73 -3.72 -4.74
N VAL A 120 9.05 -2.78 -4.06
CA VAL A 120 7.58 -2.74 -4.01
C VAL A 120 6.99 -2.46 -5.40
N SER A 121 7.58 -1.55 -6.17
CA SER A 121 7.10 -1.24 -7.54
C SER A 121 7.27 -2.45 -8.45
N THR A 122 8.43 -3.12 -8.40
CA THR A 122 8.67 -4.36 -9.14
C THR A 122 7.75 -5.49 -8.68
N GLN A 123 7.53 -5.62 -7.36
CA GLN A 123 6.67 -6.63 -6.77
C GLN A 123 5.22 -6.49 -7.24
N LYS A 124 4.74 -5.25 -7.47
CA LYS A 124 3.42 -5.02 -8.06
C LYS A 124 3.33 -5.51 -9.51
N LEU A 125 4.38 -5.29 -10.31
CA LEU A 125 4.38 -5.63 -11.75
C LEU A 125 4.68 -7.11 -12.04
N ARG A 126 5.51 -7.77 -11.23
CA ARG A 126 6.01 -9.12 -11.55
C ARG A 126 5.00 -10.25 -11.32
N THR A 127 3.91 -10.03 -10.60
CA THR A 127 2.94 -11.10 -10.34
C THR A 127 2.11 -11.40 -11.60
N PRO A 128 1.47 -12.58 -11.71
CA PRO A 128 0.62 -12.88 -12.86
C PRO A 128 -0.45 -11.80 -13.12
N LYS A 129 -0.97 -11.20 -12.04
CA LYS A 129 -1.88 -10.06 -12.13
C LYS A 129 -1.22 -8.81 -12.69
N GLY A 130 -0.01 -8.49 -12.23
CA GLY A 130 0.76 -7.33 -12.70
C GLY A 130 1.20 -7.46 -14.16
N LEU A 131 1.64 -8.65 -14.56
CA LEU A 131 2.02 -8.95 -15.95
C LEU A 131 0.79 -8.92 -16.88
N GLY A 132 -0.35 -9.47 -16.44
CA GLY A 132 -1.61 -9.38 -17.19
C GLY A 132 -2.09 -7.93 -17.34
N TRP A 133 -1.98 -7.12 -16.28
CA TRP A 133 -2.27 -5.69 -16.36
C TRP A 133 -1.34 -4.97 -17.35
N LEU A 134 -0.04 -5.29 -17.32
CA LEU A 134 0.94 -4.68 -18.22
C LEU A 134 0.70 -5.08 -19.68
N ALA A 135 0.33 -6.33 -19.94
CA ALA A 135 -0.06 -6.79 -21.27
C ALA A 135 -1.24 -5.98 -21.83
N GLU A 136 -2.26 -5.70 -21.00
CA GLU A 136 -3.39 -4.83 -21.37
C GLU A 136 -2.93 -3.39 -21.67
N GLN A 137 -1.97 -2.84 -20.91
CA GLN A 137 -1.47 -1.47 -21.14
C GLN A 137 -0.61 -1.34 -22.40
N VAL A 138 0.19 -2.36 -22.71
CA VAL A 138 1.08 -2.39 -23.89
C VAL A 138 0.33 -2.81 -25.14
N GLY A 139 -0.81 -3.51 -25.00
CA GLY A 139 -1.57 -4.05 -26.13
C GLY A 139 -0.89 -5.25 -26.78
N SER A 140 -0.19 -6.08 -25.99
CA SER A 140 0.56 -7.23 -26.48
C SER A 140 0.55 -8.38 -25.48
N ASP A 141 0.16 -9.56 -25.95
CA ASP A 141 0.25 -10.83 -25.20
C ASP A 141 1.60 -11.55 -25.40
N ASP A 142 2.49 -11.02 -26.25
CA ASP A 142 3.85 -11.56 -26.40
C ASP A 142 4.64 -11.42 -25.09
N LYS A 143 4.91 -12.56 -24.47
CA LYS A 143 5.61 -12.67 -23.19
C LYS A 143 6.96 -11.96 -23.18
N ASN A 144 7.74 -12.07 -24.25
CA ASN A 144 9.05 -11.41 -24.34
C ASN A 144 8.90 -9.88 -24.29
N THR A 145 7.87 -9.35 -24.95
CA THR A 145 7.55 -7.92 -24.96
C THR A 145 7.03 -7.42 -23.63
N VAL A 146 6.13 -8.17 -22.99
CA VAL A 146 5.62 -7.83 -21.65
C VAL A 146 6.76 -7.80 -20.62
N LEU A 147 7.63 -8.82 -20.61
CA LEU A 147 8.77 -8.87 -19.68
C LEU A 147 9.78 -7.74 -19.91
N ARG A 148 10.03 -7.36 -21.17
CA ARG A 148 10.88 -6.21 -21.50
C ARG A 148 10.31 -4.91 -20.94
N HIS A 149 9.01 -4.66 -21.14
CA HIS A 149 8.36 -3.46 -20.60
C HIS A 149 8.29 -3.48 -19.08
N MET A 150 8.11 -4.64 -18.44
CA MET A 150 8.11 -4.77 -16.98
C MET A 150 9.46 -4.31 -16.41
N MET A 151 10.57 -4.71 -17.03
CA MET A 151 11.90 -4.26 -16.62
C MET A 151 12.11 -2.75 -16.83
N GLN A 152 11.64 -2.20 -17.97
CA GLN A 152 11.72 -0.75 -18.26
C GLN A 152 10.89 0.08 -17.28
N LEU A 153 9.68 -0.39 -16.94
CA LEU A 153 8.71 0.29 -16.09
C LEU A 153 8.79 -0.16 -14.62
N ARG A 154 9.85 -0.84 -14.19
CA ARG A 154 9.99 -1.39 -12.84
C ARG A 154 9.81 -0.35 -11.72
N GLN A 155 10.04 0.94 -11.99
CA GLN A 155 9.84 2.06 -11.06
C GLN A 155 8.58 2.88 -11.34
N LEU A 156 7.63 2.37 -12.12
CA LEU A 156 6.43 3.10 -12.56
C LEU A 156 5.69 3.80 -11.42
N TYR A 157 5.63 3.23 -10.22
CA TYR A 157 4.85 3.84 -9.13
C TYR A 157 5.69 4.70 -8.18
N GLY A 158 7.00 4.77 -8.40
CA GLY A 158 7.98 5.35 -7.49
C GLY A 158 7.58 6.74 -7.01
N SER A 159 7.47 7.67 -7.94
CA SER A 159 7.30 9.09 -7.65
C SER A 159 5.94 9.42 -7.01
N ILE A 160 4.88 8.73 -7.45
CA ILE A 160 3.53 8.90 -6.88
C ILE A 160 3.51 8.45 -5.41
N TRP A 161 4.09 7.30 -5.11
CA TRP A 161 4.19 6.75 -3.76
C TRP A 161 5.14 7.55 -2.88
N THR A 162 6.24 8.07 -3.41
CA THR A 162 7.14 9.01 -2.71
C THR A 162 6.39 10.20 -2.14
N GLU A 163 5.42 10.73 -2.88
CA GLU A 163 4.63 11.91 -2.50
C GLU A 163 3.36 11.57 -1.70
N CYS A 164 3.10 10.29 -1.44
CA CYS A 164 2.03 9.90 -0.53
C CYS A 164 2.40 10.25 0.91
N VAL A 165 1.38 10.36 1.76
CA VAL A 165 1.58 10.24 3.21
C VAL A 165 1.77 8.77 3.54
N TRP A 166 2.94 8.44 4.08
CA TRP A 166 3.30 7.09 4.51
C TRP A 166 2.82 6.87 5.94
N GLN A 167 2.20 5.72 6.18
CA GLN A 167 1.86 5.28 7.52
C GLN A 167 2.20 3.79 7.68
N ILE A 168 2.94 3.47 8.73
CA ILE A 168 3.17 2.09 9.18
C ILE A 168 2.27 1.87 10.39
N ALA A 169 1.36 0.91 10.25
CA ALA A 169 0.37 0.58 11.27
C ALA A 169 0.55 -0.87 11.71
N ASN A 170 0.35 -1.12 13.01
CA ASN A 170 0.48 -2.44 13.59
C ASN A 170 -0.87 -3.06 13.93
N ALA A 171 -0.89 -4.39 14.00
CA ALA A 171 -2.01 -5.23 14.38
C ALA A 171 -1.76 -5.94 15.72
N ASP A 172 -0.88 -5.40 16.58
CA ASP A 172 -0.47 -6.04 17.84
C ASP A 172 -1.66 -6.36 18.75
N GLN A 173 -2.63 -5.45 18.80
CA GLN A 173 -3.85 -5.57 19.61
C GLN A 173 -4.98 -6.40 18.96
N SER A 174 -4.72 -6.97 17.78
CA SER A 174 -5.67 -7.75 16.99
C SER A 174 -5.34 -9.24 17.09
N ASP A 175 -6.35 -10.06 17.35
CA ASP A 175 -6.25 -11.52 17.37
C ASP A 175 -6.00 -12.07 15.96
N THR A 176 -6.62 -11.41 14.96
CA THR A 176 -6.37 -11.66 13.55
C THR A 176 -5.15 -10.88 13.09
N LYS A 177 -4.23 -11.53 12.38
CA LYS A 177 -3.05 -10.89 11.78
C LYS A 177 -3.19 -10.75 10.26
N PHE A 178 -2.28 -10.03 9.62
CA PHE A 178 -2.37 -9.79 8.19
C PHE A 178 -2.19 -11.07 7.36
N ILE A 179 -2.96 -11.16 6.28
CA ILE A 179 -2.79 -12.20 5.25
C ILE A 179 -1.89 -11.70 4.12
N VAL A 180 -1.29 -12.63 3.39
CA VAL A 180 -0.54 -12.34 2.15
C VAL A 180 -1.31 -12.85 0.94
N SER A 181 -1.25 -12.13 -0.18
CA SER A 181 -1.85 -12.53 -1.45
C SER A 181 -0.81 -12.79 -2.53
N ASP A 182 -1.26 -13.36 -3.63
CA ASP A 182 -0.48 -13.48 -4.87
C ASP A 182 -0.26 -12.15 -5.60
N HIS A 183 -0.77 -11.05 -5.06
CA HIS A 183 -0.53 -9.67 -5.50
C HIS A 183 -0.39 -8.77 -4.27
N PRO A 184 0.74 -8.86 -3.55
CA PRO A 184 0.87 -8.32 -2.19
C PRO A 184 0.79 -6.78 -2.13
N VAL A 185 1.10 -6.09 -3.23
CA VAL A 185 0.96 -4.62 -3.34
C VAL A 185 -0.43 -4.28 -3.85
N THR A 186 -1.36 -4.14 -2.92
CA THR A 186 -2.79 -4.00 -3.19
C THR A 186 -3.23 -2.54 -3.20
N VAL A 187 -4.17 -2.16 -4.07
CA VAL A 187 -4.74 -0.80 -4.09
C VAL A 187 -6.20 -0.82 -3.65
N TYR A 188 -6.54 0.07 -2.72
CA TYR A 188 -7.89 0.30 -2.23
C TYR A 188 -8.38 1.69 -2.64
N ASN A 189 -9.59 1.76 -3.17
CA ASN A 189 -10.32 3.01 -3.30
C ASN A 189 -11.76 2.78 -2.82
N ARG A 190 -12.21 3.59 -1.86
CA ARG A 190 -13.52 3.40 -1.21
C ARG A 190 -14.71 3.56 -2.15
N PHE A 191 -14.52 4.22 -3.30
CA PHE A 191 -15.56 4.40 -4.31
C PHE A 191 -15.51 3.32 -5.41
N LEU A 192 -14.40 2.57 -5.51
CA LEU A 192 -14.19 1.53 -6.50
C LEU A 192 -14.19 0.16 -5.83
N GLY A 193 -15.36 -0.38 -5.55
CA GLY A 193 -15.51 -1.72 -4.98
C GLY A 193 -15.10 -2.84 -5.95
N PRO A 194 -14.95 -4.09 -5.47
CA PRO A 194 -14.43 -5.21 -6.28
C PRO A 194 -15.38 -5.69 -7.40
N ARG A 195 -16.62 -5.18 -7.49
CA ARG A 195 -17.52 -5.43 -8.65
C ARG A 195 -17.44 -4.36 -9.73
N ASN A 196 -16.80 -3.23 -9.43
CA ASN A 196 -16.66 -2.13 -10.37
C ASN A 196 -15.91 -2.63 -11.62
N ARG A 197 -16.38 -2.26 -12.82
CA ARG A 197 -15.80 -2.68 -14.10
C ARG A 197 -14.32 -2.32 -14.22
N GLN A 198 -13.91 -1.17 -13.68
CA GLN A 198 -12.52 -0.69 -13.67
C GLN A 198 -11.59 -1.53 -12.75
N CYS A 199 -12.14 -2.50 -12.03
CA CYS A 199 -11.45 -3.29 -11.00
C CYS A 199 -11.59 -4.79 -11.25
N ARG A 200 -11.92 -5.20 -12.48
CA ARG A 200 -12.09 -6.61 -12.87
C ARG A 200 -10.85 -7.13 -13.58
N GLY A 201 -10.70 -8.45 -13.60
CA GLY A 201 -9.57 -9.12 -14.26
C GLY A 201 -8.26 -8.78 -13.55
N PHE A 202 -7.35 -8.18 -14.31
CA PHE A 202 -6.04 -7.76 -13.81
C PHE A 202 -6.04 -6.37 -13.16
N ASN A 203 -7.14 -5.63 -13.27
CA ASN A 203 -7.18 -4.22 -12.91
C ASN A 203 -7.43 -3.98 -11.41
N ASP A 204 -6.64 -3.08 -10.84
CA ASP A 204 -6.87 -2.43 -9.55
C ASP A 204 -7.30 -0.97 -9.76
N PRO A 205 -7.82 -0.27 -8.72
CA PRO A 205 -7.96 1.17 -8.77
C PRO A 205 -6.65 1.82 -9.20
N ASP A 206 -6.72 2.80 -10.09
CA ASP A 206 -5.56 3.54 -10.52
C ASP A 206 -4.96 4.31 -9.32
N ILE A 207 -3.65 4.18 -9.12
CA ILE A 207 -2.94 4.75 -7.96
C ILE A 207 -2.98 6.28 -7.98
N THR A 208 -3.17 6.89 -9.16
CA THR A 208 -3.25 8.35 -9.31
C THR A 208 -4.63 8.92 -8.93
N LEU A 209 -5.64 8.10 -8.61
CA LEU A 209 -6.93 8.64 -8.15
C LEU A 209 -6.81 9.16 -6.72
N HIS A 210 -7.50 10.25 -6.40
CA HIS A 210 -7.42 10.87 -5.07
C HIS A 210 -7.60 9.84 -3.95
N ALA A 211 -8.73 9.13 -3.91
CA ALA A 211 -9.02 8.19 -2.81
C ALA A 211 -8.33 6.82 -2.94
N SER A 212 -7.32 6.69 -3.79
CA SER A 212 -6.51 5.47 -3.87
C SER A 212 -5.48 5.43 -2.74
N HIS A 213 -5.46 4.29 -2.05
CA HIS A 213 -4.52 3.94 -1.00
C HIS A 213 -3.80 2.68 -1.42
N THR A 214 -2.47 2.65 -1.31
CA THR A 214 -1.70 1.43 -1.56
C THR A 214 -1.40 0.75 -0.23
N LEU A 215 -1.64 -0.55 -0.16
CA LEU A 215 -1.42 -1.41 0.98
C LEU A 215 -0.30 -2.39 0.65
N PHE A 216 0.63 -2.52 1.57
CA PHE A 216 1.68 -3.52 1.49
C PHE A 216 1.97 -4.07 2.89
N PRO A 217 1.45 -5.26 3.25
CA PRO A 217 1.79 -5.91 4.51
C PRO A 217 3.30 -6.12 4.62
N LEU A 218 3.92 -5.64 5.69
CA LEU A 218 5.35 -5.77 5.93
C LEU A 218 5.67 -7.05 6.72
N SER A 219 4.77 -7.48 7.60
CA SER A 219 4.86 -8.72 8.37
C SER A 219 3.45 -9.19 8.78
N LEU A 220 3.36 -10.17 9.69
CA LEU A 220 2.11 -10.52 10.36
C LEU A 220 1.42 -9.32 11.00
N ASP A 221 2.22 -8.48 11.67
CA ASP A 221 1.70 -7.42 12.53
C ASP A 221 1.79 -6.05 11.87
N GLU A 222 2.71 -5.83 10.94
CA GLU A 222 2.96 -4.52 10.35
C GLU A 222 2.41 -4.40 8.93
N VAL A 223 1.79 -3.26 8.61
CA VAL A 223 1.33 -2.91 7.26
C VAL A 223 1.75 -1.49 6.89
N LEU A 224 2.28 -1.33 5.68
CA LEU A 224 2.47 -0.03 5.06
C LEU A 224 1.19 0.41 4.34
N ILE A 225 0.76 1.63 4.64
CA ILE A 225 -0.38 2.32 4.04
C ILE A 225 0.13 3.60 3.39
N LEU A 226 -0.05 3.72 2.08
CA LEU A 226 0.30 4.92 1.31
C LEU A 226 -0.97 5.63 0.88
N THR A 227 -1.16 6.87 1.33
CA THR A 227 -2.34 7.68 1.01
C THR A 227 -1.95 8.87 0.17
N ASN A 228 -2.61 9.08 -0.97
CA ASN A 228 -2.36 10.26 -1.80
C ASN A 228 -2.57 11.56 -1.01
N LEU A 229 -1.57 12.46 -1.04
CA LEU A 229 -1.61 13.72 -0.30
C LEU A 229 -2.84 14.56 -0.61
N SER A 230 -3.24 14.61 -1.89
CA SER A 230 -4.45 15.33 -2.33
C SER A 230 -5.73 14.86 -1.62
N TRP A 231 -5.81 13.58 -1.26
CA TRP A 231 -6.95 13.02 -0.54
C TRP A 231 -6.91 13.32 0.95
N VAL A 232 -5.71 13.31 1.55
CA VAL A 232 -5.52 13.75 2.94
C VAL A 232 -5.89 15.23 3.11
N ARG A 233 -5.53 16.08 2.14
CA ARG A 233 -5.86 17.50 2.17
C ARG A 233 -7.34 17.78 1.96
N ASN A 234 -7.97 17.06 1.04
CA ASN A 234 -9.39 17.22 0.76
C ASN A 234 -10.08 15.86 0.57
N PRO A 235 -10.59 15.24 1.66
CA PRO A 235 -11.34 13.97 1.58
C PRO A 235 -12.81 14.16 1.18
N TYR A 236 -13.24 15.41 0.92
CA TYR A 236 -14.62 15.75 0.57
C TYR A 236 -14.82 15.91 -0.94
N GLN A 237 -13.73 15.89 -1.72
CA GLN A 237 -13.77 15.91 -3.17
C GLN A 237 -14.14 14.54 -3.75
N SER A 238 -14.22 14.45 -5.07
CA SER A 238 -14.41 13.17 -5.77
C SER A 238 -13.20 12.26 -5.55
N GLY A 239 -13.42 11.08 -4.97
CA GLY A 239 -12.34 10.10 -4.76
C GLY A 239 -11.87 9.37 -6.03
N VAL A 240 -12.56 9.56 -7.15
CA VAL A 240 -12.20 9.01 -8.48
C VAL A 240 -11.65 10.08 -9.42
N GLY A 241 -11.49 11.32 -8.96
CA GLY A 241 -10.72 12.34 -9.67
C GLY A 241 -9.22 12.01 -9.67
N ARG A 242 -8.49 12.50 -10.68
CA ARG A 242 -7.04 12.34 -10.75
C ARG A 242 -6.36 13.35 -9.82
N ARG A 243 -5.35 12.88 -9.10
CA ARG A 243 -4.46 13.74 -8.30
C ARG A 243 -3.78 14.79 -9.19
N PRO A 244 -3.35 15.93 -8.61
CA PRO A 244 -2.45 16.83 -9.30
C PRO A 244 -1.13 16.11 -9.63
N ASN A 245 -0.56 16.46 -10.79
CA ASN A 245 0.63 15.86 -11.37
C ASN A 245 0.61 14.31 -11.39
N PRO A 246 -0.28 13.68 -12.17
CA PRO A 246 -0.44 12.23 -12.17
C PRO A 246 0.68 11.48 -12.90
N ASN A 247 1.66 12.17 -13.51
CA ASN A 247 2.74 11.53 -14.28
C ASN A 247 3.64 10.68 -13.37
N PRO A 248 3.66 9.35 -13.52
CA PRO A 248 4.48 8.48 -12.68
C PRO A 248 5.99 8.64 -12.86
N LEU A 249 6.45 9.04 -14.06
CA LEU A 249 7.87 8.97 -14.45
C LEU A 249 8.54 10.34 -14.30
N ARG A 250 8.86 10.72 -13.06
CA ARG A 250 9.48 12.01 -12.71
C ARG A 250 10.31 11.93 -11.43
N PRO A 251 11.25 12.85 -11.17
CA PRO A 251 11.87 12.93 -9.84
C PRO A 251 10.85 13.31 -8.77
N ALA A 252 11.06 12.85 -7.54
CA ALA A 252 10.24 13.20 -6.38
C ALA A 252 11.12 13.30 -5.13
N ILE A 253 10.66 14.07 -4.14
CA ILE A 253 11.34 14.21 -2.85
C ILE A 253 10.61 13.38 -1.80
N PHE A 254 11.38 12.62 -1.02
CA PHE A 254 10.88 11.91 0.13
C PHE A 254 11.35 12.55 1.43
N LYS A 255 10.45 12.68 2.41
CA LYS A 255 10.78 13.16 3.75
C LYS A 255 10.54 12.06 4.78
N TYR A 256 11.62 11.42 5.21
CA TYR A 256 11.58 10.34 6.20
C TYR A 256 10.87 10.73 7.50
N LEU A 257 11.08 11.94 7.99
CA LEU A 257 10.46 12.42 9.23
C LEU A 257 8.92 12.43 9.17
N ASP A 258 8.33 12.50 7.98
CA ASP A 258 6.87 12.57 7.80
C ASP A 258 6.18 11.20 7.79
N ILE A 259 6.94 10.10 7.82
CA ILE A 259 6.34 8.76 7.96
C ILE A 259 5.60 8.71 9.29
N GLN A 260 4.33 8.30 9.27
CA GLN A 260 3.57 8.11 10.50
C GLN A 260 3.73 6.69 11.04
N THR A 261 4.05 6.57 12.33
CA THR A 261 4.12 5.28 13.05
C THR A 261 3.16 5.27 14.25
N HIS A 262 3.19 4.18 15.04
CA HIS A 262 2.41 4.01 16.27
C HIS A 262 0.88 4.01 16.10
N ARG A 263 0.38 3.74 14.90
CA ARG A 263 -1.05 3.46 14.72
C ARG A 263 -1.32 1.99 15.06
N CYS A 264 -2.03 1.74 16.17
CA CYS A 264 -2.56 0.42 16.48
C CYS A 264 -3.94 0.23 15.84
N LEU A 265 -4.09 -0.79 15.01
CA LEU A 265 -5.33 -1.14 14.35
C LEU A 265 -6.19 -2.01 15.26
N SER A 266 -7.49 -1.73 15.28
CA SER A 266 -8.47 -2.60 15.93
C SER A 266 -8.69 -3.90 15.14
N GLU A 267 -9.17 -4.94 15.81
CA GLU A 267 -9.54 -6.23 15.19
C GLU A 267 -10.43 -6.03 13.95
N GLN A 268 -11.42 -5.14 14.04
CA GLN A 268 -12.31 -4.85 12.91
C GLN A 268 -11.57 -4.21 11.73
N GLU A 269 -10.66 -3.26 11.98
CA GLU A 269 -9.86 -2.64 10.92
C GLU A 269 -8.92 -3.65 10.24
N VAL A 270 -8.30 -4.55 11.01
CA VAL A 270 -7.44 -5.61 10.45
C VAL A 270 -8.26 -6.57 9.58
N ARG A 271 -9.46 -6.97 10.02
CA ARG A 271 -10.37 -7.79 9.22
C ARG A 271 -10.80 -7.08 7.92
N GLU A 272 -11.08 -5.79 7.98
CA GLU A 272 -11.42 -4.98 6.78
C GLU A 272 -10.24 -4.89 5.81
N ILE A 273 -9.02 -4.69 6.31
CA ILE A 273 -7.79 -4.71 5.49
C ILE A 273 -7.57 -6.08 4.86
N ASN A 274 -7.71 -7.17 5.62
CA ASN A 274 -7.61 -8.53 5.10
C ASN A 274 -8.68 -8.82 4.05
N PHE A 275 -9.91 -8.30 4.22
CA PHE A 275 -10.95 -8.39 3.20
C PHE A 275 -10.58 -7.64 1.91
N ILE A 276 -9.93 -6.48 2.01
CA ILE A 276 -9.40 -5.73 0.86
C ILE A 276 -8.33 -6.56 0.15
N ILE A 277 -7.32 -7.06 0.87
CA ILE A 277 -6.23 -7.86 0.31
C ILE A 277 -6.80 -9.09 -0.42
N LYS A 278 -7.71 -9.80 0.21
CA LYS A 278 -8.39 -10.96 -0.39
C LYS A 278 -9.21 -10.59 -1.63
N SER A 279 -9.96 -9.49 -1.58
CA SER A 279 -10.79 -9.05 -2.71
C SER A 279 -9.96 -8.60 -3.92
N ARG A 280 -8.69 -8.27 -3.71
CA ARG A 280 -7.75 -7.78 -4.73
C ARG A 280 -6.72 -8.82 -5.16
N ALA A 281 -6.63 -9.94 -4.46
CA ALA A 281 -5.87 -11.11 -4.88
C ALA A 281 -6.38 -11.62 -6.23
N PHE A 282 -5.48 -12.21 -7.03
CA PHE A 282 -5.81 -12.72 -8.35
C PHE A 282 -6.42 -14.12 -8.27
N GLN A 283 -5.75 -15.03 -7.57
CA GLN A 283 -6.13 -16.43 -7.45
C GLN A 283 -5.84 -16.99 -6.05
N TYR A 284 -4.81 -16.51 -5.37
CA TYR A 284 -4.35 -17.12 -4.12
C TYR A 284 -4.14 -16.14 -2.98
N ILE A 285 -4.43 -16.62 -1.77
CA ILE A 285 -4.08 -15.97 -0.50
C ILE A 285 -3.44 -17.00 0.44
N ALA A 286 -2.65 -16.54 1.39
CA ALA A 286 -2.07 -17.35 2.45
C ALA A 286 -2.09 -16.64 3.80
N ALA A 287 -2.12 -17.42 4.87
CA ALA A 287 -2.15 -16.92 6.24
C ALA A 287 -1.48 -17.91 7.21
N GLY A 288 -1.05 -17.40 8.36
CA GLY A 288 -0.51 -18.20 9.45
C GLY A 288 -1.55 -19.12 10.11
N LYS A 289 -2.82 -18.71 10.13
CA LYS A 289 -3.94 -19.52 10.63
C LYS A 289 -5.06 -19.62 9.58
N GLU A 290 -5.77 -20.75 9.56
CA GLU A 290 -6.78 -21.04 8.55
C GLU A 290 -7.98 -20.07 8.64
N GLU A 291 -8.38 -19.72 9.85
CA GLU A 291 -9.50 -18.83 10.12
C GLU A 291 -9.30 -17.42 9.53
N TRP A 292 -8.06 -16.94 9.45
CA TRP A 292 -7.72 -15.62 8.91
C TRP A 292 -7.97 -15.52 7.40
N LEU A 293 -8.10 -16.66 6.69
CA LEU A 293 -8.40 -16.70 5.25
C LEU A 293 -9.86 -16.36 4.91
N TYR A 294 -10.71 -16.12 5.93
CA TYR A 294 -12.15 -15.89 5.79
C TYR A 294 -12.62 -14.56 6.39
N PRO A 295 -12.02 -13.40 6.05
CA PRO A 295 -12.45 -12.10 6.58
C PRO A 295 -13.91 -11.76 6.23
N GLU A 296 -14.47 -12.33 5.17
CA GLU A 296 -15.87 -12.20 4.75
C GLU A 296 -16.89 -12.68 5.79
N LYS A 297 -16.47 -13.50 6.78
CA LYS A 297 -17.35 -13.91 7.89
C LYS A 297 -17.69 -12.74 8.82
N PHE A 298 -16.84 -11.73 8.86
CA PHE A 298 -16.95 -10.58 9.77
C PHE A 298 -17.13 -9.25 9.03
N VAL A 299 -16.77 -9.20 7.75
CA VAL A 299 -16.77 -7.97 6.95
C VAL A 299 -17.66 -8.15 5.73
N SER A 300 -18.64 -7.26 5.59
CA SER A 300 -19.55 -7.24 4.45
C SER A 300 -19.01 -6.40 3.31
N LYS A 301 -19.04 -6.96 2.10
CA LYS A 301 -18.74 -6.25 0.85
C LYS A 301 -19.61 -5.01 0.63
N SER A 302 -20.83 -5.01 1.16
CA SER A 302 -21.76 -3.88 1.01
C SER A 302 -21.28 -2.63 1.74
N ASP A 303 -20.40 -2.79 2.73
CA ASP A 303 -19.84 -1.70 3.53
C ASP A 303 -18.49 -1.20 3.00
N TRP A 304 -18.06 -1.63 1.80
CA TRP A 304 -16.77 -1.28 1.21
C TRP A 304 -16.43 0.21 1.28
N ASN A 305 -17.41 1.08 1.05
CA ASN A 305 -17.25 2.52 1.05
C ASN A 305 -17.30 3.17 2.45
N LYS A 306 -17.59 2.39 3.49
CA LYS A 306 -17.78 2.80 4.89
C LYS A 306 -16.79 2.15 5.87
N TYR A 307 -15.94 1.22 5.42
CA TYR A 307 -14.88 0.63 6.24
C TYR A 307 -14.12 1.70 7.05
N GLY A 308 -13.89 1.43 8.34
CA GLY A 308 -13.31 2.39 9.30
C GLY A 308 -14.04 3.74 9.32
N ASN A 309 -15.37 3.74 9.22
CA ASN A 309 -16.21 4.94 9.06
C ASN A 309 -15.88 5.79 7.81
N GLY A 310 -15.32 5.15 6.78
CA GLY A 310 -14.82 5.80 5.57
C GLY A 310 -13.42 6.38 5.68
N LEU A 311 -12.73 6.13 6.80
CA LEU A 311 -11.40 6.63 7.14
C LEU A 311 -10.41 5.49 7.47
N LEU A 312 -10.75 4.23 7.17
CA LEU A 312 -9.93 3.04 7.49
C LEU A 312 -8.45 3.23 7.18
N LEU A 313 -8.11 3.77 6.01
CA LEU A 313 -6.71 3.90 5.57
C LEU A 313 -6.19 5.33 5.66
N MET A 314 -6.96 6.26 6.22
CA MET A 314 -6.49 7.62 6.38
C MET A 314 -5.42 7.70 7.47
N PRO A 315 -4.31 8.41 7.22
CA PRO A 315 -3.37 8.77 8.26
C PRO A 315 -4.01 9.78 9.22
N ASP A 316 -3.36 10.05 10.35
CA ASP A 316 -3.80 11.14 11.21
C ASP A 316 -3.48 12.48 10.53
N PRO A 317 -4.47 13.28 10.06
CA PRO A 317 -4.20 14.51 9.34
C PRO A 317 -3.55 15.57 10.24
N ARG A 318 -3.65 15.42 11.57
CA ARG A 318 -3.05 16.39 12.51
C ARG A 318 -1.53 16.35 12.45
N GLY A 319 -0.94 15.17 12.25
CA GLY A 319 0.51 14.98 12.06
C GLY A 319 1.01 15.25 10.64
N VAL A 320 0.13 15.65 9.72
CA VAL A 320 0.51 16.03 8.35
C VAL A 320 0.68 17.56 8.28
N SER A 321 1.86 18.01 7.88
CA SER A 321 2.16 19.42 7.69
C SER A 321 1.51 19.95 6.39
N TYR A 322 1.14 21.24 6.39
CA TYR A 322 0.69 21.91 5.17
C TYR A 322 1.86 22.69 4.57
N GLN A 323 2.32 22.26 3.39
CA GLN A 323 3.48 22.83 2.69
C GLN A 323 3.11 23.02 1.22
N SER A 324 3.43 24.17 0.62
CA SER A 324 3.20 24.43 -0.81
C SER A 324 4.44 24.17 -1.66
N GLU A 325 5.62 24.36 -1.10
CA GLU A 325 6.89 24.30 -1.82
C GLU A 325 7.98 23.76 -0.91
N THR A 326 8.88 22.97 -1.47
CA THR A 326 10.10 22.51 -0.82
C THR A 326 11.30 22.91 -1.66
N ILE A 327 12.24 23.61 -1.04
CA ILE A 327 13.52 24.01 -1.64
C ILE A 327 14.63 23.23 -0.94
N ILE A 328 15.48 22.57 -1.72
CA ILE A 328 16.63 21.79 -1.27
C ILE A 328 17.89 22.50 -1.73
N GLY A 329 18.82 22.75 -0.80
CA GLY A 329 20.19 23.14 -1.11
C GLY A 329 21.12 21.94 -0.99
N PHE A 330 21.93 21.68 -2.01
CA PHE A 330 22.94 20.63 -2.01
C PHE A 330 24.31 21.17 -1.57
N LYS A 331 25.21 20.25 -1.18
CA LYS A 331 26.56 20.60 -0.69
C LYS A 331 27.43 21.31 -1.75
N ASP A 332 27.10 21.16 -3.02
CA ASP A 332 27.77 21.80 -4.16
C ASP A 332 27.19 23.19 -4.49
N ASN A 333 26.40 23.78 -3.60
CA ASN A 333 25.68 25.05 -3.78
C ASN A 333 24.68 25.06 -4.94
N THR A 334 24.27 23.88 -5.43
CA THR A 334 23.12 23.78 -6.32
C THR A 334 21.83 23.74 -5.49
N TYR A 335 20.74 24.15 -6.11
CA TYR A 335 19.42 24.17 -5.49
C TYR A 335 18.43 23.44 -6.37
N ASP A 336 17.46 22.81 -5.73
CA ASP A 336 16.32 22.24 -6.42
C ASP A 336 15.03 22.56 -5.68
N ALA A 337 13.94 22.68 -6.42
CA ALA A 337 12.65 23.11 -5.89
C ALA A 337 11.53 22.26 -6.46
N PHE A 338 10.57 21.93 -5.61
CA PHE A 338 9.39 21.16 -5.98
C PHE A 338 8.15 21.68 -5.27
N ASP A 339 7.00 21.60 -5.94
CA ASP A 339 5.70 21.73 -5.28
C ASP A 339 5.37 20.44 -4.51
N GLU A 340 4.28 20.43 -3.75
CA GLU A 340 3.84 19.27 -2.97
C GLU A 340 3.43 18.04 -3.80
N TYR A 341 3.34 18.17 -5.13
CA TYR A 341 3.01 17.12 -6.08
C TYR A 341 4.18 16.81 -7.04
N GLY A 342 5.38 17.24 -6.68
CA GLY A 342 6.62 16.94 -7.39
C GLY A 342 6.81 17.71 -8.70
N ARG A 343 6.11 18.83 -8.91
CA ARG A 343 6.36 19.70 -10.07
C ARG A 343 7.54 20.60 -9.86
N LYS A 344 8.22 20.96 -10.95
CA LYS A 344 9.28 21.99 -10.97
C LYS A 344 8.72 23.40 -11.15
N PRO A 345 9.43 24.45 -10.71
CA PRO A 345 8.97 25.84 -10.85
C PRO A 345 8.60 26.26 -12.28
N TRP A 346 9.23 25.66 -13.29
CA TRP A 346 8.96 25.95 -14.71
C TRP A 346 7.85 25.08 -15.32
N GLU A 347 7.30 24.12 -14.58
CA GLU A 347 6.22 23.25 -15.07
C GLU A 347 4.84 23.89 -14.89
N GLN A 348 3.95 23.62 -15.85
CA GLN A 348 2.58 24.13 -15.79
C GLN A 348 1.84 23.59 -14.56
N GLY A 349 1.27 24.50 -13.77
CA GLY A 349 0.51 24.16 -12.57
C GLY A 349 1.35 23.95 -11.31
N TYR A 350 2.63 24.34 -11.33
CA TYR A 350 3.40 24.59 -10.10
C TYR A 350 2.63 25.57 -9.19
N SER A 351 2.71 25.34 -7.88
CA SER A 351 2.01 26.13 -6.87
C SER A 351 2.27 27.64 -7.02
N GLY A 352 1.26 28.47 -6.72
CA GLY A 352 1.35 29.94 -6.83
C GLY A 352 0.77 30.58 -8.10
N HIS A 353 0.63 29.86 -9.22
CA HIS A 353 0.16 30.45 -10.49
C HIS A 353 -1.34 30.31 -10.81
N ASN A 354 -2.11 29.48 -10.10
CA ASN A 354 -3.56 29.34 -10.33
C ASN A 354 -4.35 29.11 -9.03
N LYS A 355 -4.84 30.21 -8.44
CA LYS A 355 -5.81 30.22 -7.33
C LYS A 355 -7.20 29.76 -7.77
N SER A 356 -7.37 28.50 -8.17
CA SER A 356 -8.71 27.95 -8.50
C SER A 356 -9.06 26.65 -7.79
N VAL A 357 -8.30 26.23 -6.77
CA VAL A 357 -8.72 25.14 -5.88
C VAL A 357 -9.27 25.80 -4.62
N GLY A 358 -10.59 25.80 -4.47
CA GLY A 358 -11.28 26.43 -3.32
C GLY A 358 -10.62 26.03 -2.01
N ASP A 359 -10.28 27.04 -1.19
CA ASP A 359 -9.62 26.99 0.13
C ASP A 359 -9.15 25.60 0.59
N ASP A 360 -8.14 25.03 -0.09
CA ASP A 360 -7.55 23.72 0.21
C ASP A 360 -7.06 23.67 1.66
N PHE A 361 -6.49 24.78 2.12
CA PHE A 361 -6.10 24.97 3.51
C PHE A 361 -7.29 24.85 4.46
N ALA A 362 -8.38 25.61 4.28
CA ALA A 362 -9.54 25.49 5.18
C ALA A 362 -10.18 24.10 5.10
N THR A 363 -10.17 23.45 3.95
CA THR A 363 -10.68 22.09 3.80
C THR A 363 -9.84 21.09 4.60
N PHE A 364 -8.52 21.24 4.56
CA PHE A 364 -7.60 20.42 5.33
C PHE A 364 -7.74 20.68 6.84
N GLN A 365 -7.82 21.95 7.27
CA GLN A 365 -8.08 22.30 8.67
C GLN A 365 -9.42 21.75 9.16
N ARG A 366 -10.46 21.79 8.32
CA ARG A 366 -11.75 21.18 8.61
C ARG A 366 -11.63 19.67 8.79
N PHE A 367 -10.84 19.01 7.95
CA PHE A 367 -10.62 17.58 8.09
C PHE A 367 -9.88 17.23 9.38
N LYS A 368 -8.85 18.00 9.77
CA LYS A 368 -8.20 17.84 11.09
C LYS A 368 -9.21 17.92 12.24
N GLY A 369 -10.13 18.89 12.18
CA GLY A 369 -11.19 19.04 13.18
C GLY A 369 -12.21 17.90 13.19
N ASP A 370 -12.66 17.45 12.01
CA ASP A 370 -13.55 16.30 11.86
C ASP A 370 -12.89 15.02 12.42
N PHE A 371 -11.60 14.82 12.12
CA PHE A 371 -10.83 13.67 12.58
C PHE A 371 -10.65 13.70 14.11
N ALA A 372 -10.28 14.85 14.67
CA ALA A 372 -10.17 15.04 16.12
C ALA A 372 -11.50 14.75 16.84
N TYR A 373 -12.64 15.16 16.28
CA TYR A 373 -13.94 14.83 16.87
C TYR A 373 -14.25 13.33 16.85
N LEU A 374 -13.90 12.63 15.76
CA LEU A 374 -14.21 11.21 15.59
C LEU A 374 -13.34 10.30 16.44
N PHE A 375 -12.05 10.64 16.61
CA PHE A 375 -11.06 9.79 17.26
C PHE A 375 -10.56 10.32 18.60
N GLY A 376 -10.95 11.53 19.00
CA GLY A 376 -10.55 12.14 20.26
C GLY A 376 -9.13 12.72 20.25
N PRO A 377 -8.59 13.05 21.43
CA PRO A 377 -7.27 13.69 21.56
C PRO A 377 -6.11 12.75 21.21
N LYS A 378 -6.28 11.44 21.38
CA LYS A 378 -5.27 10.45 21.02
C LYS A 378 -4.98 10.44 19.51
N ARG A 379 -3.70 10.45 19.15
CA ARG A 379 -3.22 10.41 17.76
C ARG A 379 -3.31 8.99 17.18
N ARG A 380 -3.66 8.87 15.90
CA ARG A 380 -3.74 7.61 15.15
C ARG A 380 -2.62 7.52 14.11
N GLY A 381 -1.41 7.83 14.53
CA GLY A 381 -0.25 8.04 13.67
C GLY A 381 0.54 9.24 14.16
N ARG A 382 1.84 9.05 14.38
CA ARG A 382 2.75 10.08 14.88
C ARG A 382 3.91 10.21 13.90
N ALA A 383 4.22 11.44 13.51
CA ALA A 383 5.39 11.76 12.68
C ALA A 383 6.43 12.49 13.54
N ALA A 384 7.66 12.56 13.06
CA ALA A 384 8.70 13.35 13.70
C ALA A 384 8.73 14.78 13.17
N SER A 385 8.97 15.72 14.07
CA SER A 385 9.28 17.10 13.74
C SER A 385 10.67 17.22 13.11
N PHE A 386 11.00 18.40 12.58
CA PHE A 386 12.32 18.67 12.01
C PHE A 386 13.47 18.53 13.03
N SER A 387 13.22 18.76 14.32
CA SER A 387 14.20 18.51 15.39
C SER A 387 14.42 17.02 15.69
N GLY A 388 13.63 16.13 15.08
CA GLY A 388 13.65 14.69 15.34
C GLY A 388 12.71 14.25 16.46
N ASP A 389 12.06 15.21 17.14
CA ASP A 389 11.12 14.89 18.22
C ASP A 389 9.83 14.32 17.65
N LEU A 390 9.42 13.16 18.15
CA LEU A 390 8.18 12.51 17.77
C LEU A 390 6.98 13.28 18.34
N ASP A 391 5.94 13.52 17.52
CA ASP A 391 4.68 14.14 17.94
C ASP A 391 4.15 13.51 19.24
N ASN A 392 3.48 14.28 20.11
CA ASN A 392 2.86 13.71 21.32
C ASN A 392 1.82 12.63 20.99
N GLU A 393 1.68 11.62 21.87
CA GLU A 393 0.66 10.57 21.70
C GLU A 393 -0.76 11.13 21.78
N GLU A 394 -0.98 12.15 22.61
CA GLU A 394 -2.26 12.83 22.75
C GLU A 394 -2.10 14.34 22.60
N ASP A 395 -3.09 14.96 21.97
CA ASP A 395 -3.22 16.41 21.94
C ASP A 395 -3.57 16.93 23.34
N ASP A 396 -2.88 17.99 23.78
CA ASP A 396 -3.31 18.70 24.98
C ASP A 396 -4.74 19.27 24.80
N ALA A 397 -5.44 19.53 25.91
CA ALA A 397 -6.83 19.98 25.86
C ALA A 397 -7.02 21.27 25.04
N LYS A 398 -6.04 22.18 25.04
CA LYS A 398 -6.12 23.46 24.30
C LYS A 398 -5.98 23.20 22.80
N TYR A 399 -5.02 22.37 22.40
CA TYR A 399 -4.73 22.00 21.02
C TYR A 399 -5.86 21.15 20.43
N HIS A 400 -6.35 20.16 21.19
CA HIS A 400 -7.51 19.38 20.81
C HIS A 400 -8.74 20.27 20.58
N ASN A 401 -9.06 21.15 21.53
CA ASN A 401 -10.17 22.09 21.38
C ASN A 401 -9.99 23.07 20.21
N SER A 402 -8.75 23.44 19.88
CA SER A 402 -8.44 24.24 18.68
C SER A 402 -8.86 23.51 17.40
N HIS A 403 -8.52 22.22 17.28
CA HIS A 403 -8.97 21.40 16.15
C HIS A 403 -10.49 21.28 16.09
N LEU A 404 -11.17 21.05 17.22
CA LEU A 404 -12.63 20.92 17.24
C LEU A 404 -13.36 22.19 16.75
N LYS A 405 -12.78 23.38 16.96
CA LYS A 405 -13.33 24.63 16.40
C LYS A 405 -13.32 24.66 14.87
N CYS A 406 -12.36 24.01 14.24
CA CYS A 406 -12.26 23.91 12.78
C CYS A 406 -13.18 22.81 12.20
N ALA A 407 -13.75 21.93 13.01
CA ALA A 407 -14.60 20.83 12.55
C ALA A 407 -15.80 21.32 11.74
N SER A 408 -16.32 20.46 10.86
CA SER A 408 -17.50 20.73 10.05
C SER A 408 -18.72 21.07 10.91
N LYS A 409 -19.62 21.89 10.34
CA LYS A 409 -20.89 22.29 11.00
C LYS A 409 -21.69 21.09 11.51
N LYS A 410 -21.61 19.94 10.83
CA LYS A 410 -22.22 18.67 11.25
C LYS A 410 -21.75 18.26 12.65
N TYR A 411 -20.45 18.22 12.89
CA TYR A 411 -19.90 17.81 14.18
C TYR A 411 -19.99 18.91 15.23
N GLN A 412 -19.79 20.17 14.86
CA GLN A 412 -20.03 21.30 15.78
C GLN A 412 -21.45 21.29 16.36
N ARG A 413 -22.47 21.00 15.54
CA ARG A 413 -23.87 20.85 16.00
C ARG A 413 -24.03 19.67 16.97
N LYS A 414 -23.39 18.53 16.68
CA LYS A 414 -23.43 17.34 17.56
C LYS A 414 -22.78 17.61 18.91
N MET A 415 -21.65 18.32 18.95
CA MET A 415 -21.02 18.74 20.21
C MET A 415 -21.95 19.62 21.04
N LYS A 416 -22.58 20.64 20.42
CA LYS A 416 -23.55 21.50 21.11
C LYS A 416 -24.74 20.73 21.67
N SER A 417 -25.26 19.74 20.94
CA SER A 417 -26.36 18.91 21.41
C SER A 417 -26.03 18.00 22.59
N LYS A 418 -24.76 17.60 22.77
CA LYS A 418 -24.31 16.81 23.92
C LYS A 418 -24.19 17.64 25.20
N ILE A 419 -23.96 18.95 25.09
CA ILE A 419 -23.86 19.87 26.23
C ILE A 419 -25.25 20.23 26.80
N ILE A 420 -26.30 20.11 25.98
CA ILE A 420 -27.67 20.55 26.31
C ILE A 420 -28.54 19.41 26.89
N LYS A 421 -28.08 18.16 26.87
CA LYS A 421 -28.79 17.04 27.50
C LYS A 421 -28.09 16.66 28.82
N PRO A 422 -28.73 16.93 29.98
CA PRO A 422 -28.21 16.49 31.29
C PRO A 422 -28.19 14.96 31.41
#